data_AF-A0A7J3BPW7-F1
#
_entry.id   AF-A0A7J3BPW7-F1
#
_cell.length_a   1.000
_cell.length_b   1.000
_cell.length_c   1.000
_cell.angle_alpha   90.00
_cell.angle_beta   90.00
_cell.angle_gamma   90.00
#
_symmetry.space_group_name_H-M   'P 1'
#
loop_
_entity.id
_entity.type
_entity.pdbx_description
1 polymer ?
#
loop_
_entity_poly.entity_id
_entity_poly.type
_entity_poly.pdbx_seq_one_letter_code
_entity_poly.pdbx_strand_id
1 'polypeptide(L)'
;MDIKKWLEKNSGLLIILGTLLIYIITKTLLPGQGWVDLVGGAIIFFEIIALVGMEVTEGAKKHGWKNEIIDTLMAIAIALFLWFGAQFLLNTNTPISSVVSCSMLNELQRGDFVIVQGGEIKAPEIEL
;
A
#
# COMPACT_ATOMS: atom_id res chain seq x y z
N MET A 1 -28.16 -12.26 -0.52
CA MET A 1 -26.81 -12.73 -0.93
C MET A 1 -26.37 -13.75 0.12
N ASP A 2 -26.04 -14.96 -0.30
CA ASP A 2 -25.79 -16.09 0.61
C ASP A 2 -24.38 -15.95 1.23
N ILE A 3 -24.30 -15.71 2.54
CA ILE A 3 -23.05 -15.41 3.26
C ILE A 3 -22.02 -16.52 3.05
N LYS A 4 -22.45 -17.78 2.98
CA LYS A 4 -21.56 -18.92 2.74
C LYS A 4 -20.84 -18.84 1.39
N LYS A 5 -21.56 -18.48 0.32
CA LYS A 5 -20.97 -18.33 -1.02
C LYS A 5 -19.99 -17.16 -1.09
N TRP A 6 -20.25 -16.08 -0.34
CA TRP A 6 -19.33 -14.97 -0.25
C TRP A 6 -18.05 -15.34 0.51
N LEU A 7 -18.17 -16.09 1.61
CA LEU A 7 -17.02 -16.57 2.40
C LEU A 7 -16.14 -17.52 1.60
N GLU A 8 -16.72 -18.47 0.87
CA GLU A 8 -15.96 -19.41 0.03
C GLU A 8 -15.16 -18.68 -1.05
N LYS A 9 -15.80 -17.70 -1.71
CA LYS A 9 -15.16 -16.91 -2.77
C LYS A 9 -14.00 -16.05 -2.27
N ASN A 10 -14.07 -15.52 -1.05
CA ASN A 10 -13.08 -14.58 -0.50
C ASN A 10 -12.20 -15.21 0.59
N SER A 11 -12.12 -16.54 0.63
CA SER A 11 -11.42 -17.29 1.67
C SER A 11 -9.94 -16.89 1.82
N GLY A 12 -9.23 -16.63 0.72
CA GLY A 12 -7.84 -16.14 0.76
C GLY A 12 -7.68 -14.79 1.46
N LEU A 13 -8.59 -13.85 1.20
CA LEU A 13 -8.59 -12.53 1.85
C LEU A 13 -8.89 -12.65 3.35
N LEU A 14 -9.80 -13.53 3.73
CA LEU A 14 -10.12 -13.81 5.13
C LEU A 14 -8.95 -14.41 5.89
N ILE A 15 -8.15 -15.27 5.24
CA ILE A 15 -6.93 -15.83 5.82
C ILE A 15 -5.94 -14.71 6.13
N ILE A 16 -5.64 -13.83 5.17
CA ILE A 16 -4.72 -12.70 5.37
C ILE A 16 -5.21 -11.76 6.48
N LEU A 17 -6.51 -11.44 6.49
CA LEU A 17 -7.06 -10.59 7.55
C LEU A 17 -6.97 -11.27 8.92
N GLY A 18 -7.21 -12.58 8.98
CA GLY A 18 -7.07 -13.38 10.19
C GLY A 18 -5.63 -13.41 10.71
N THR A 19 -4.66 -13.66 9.84
CA THR A 19 -3.24 -13.70 10.21
C THR A 19 -2.71 -12.33 10.61
N LEU A 20 -3.13 -11.27 9.92
CA LEU A 20 -2.84 -9.89 10.31
C LEU A 20 -3.40 -9.58 11.71
N LEU A 21 -4.63 -9.98 11.98
CA LEU A 21 -5.27 -9.77 13.28
C LEU A 21 -4.54 -10.53 14.41
N ILE A 22 -4.15 -11.78 14.15
CA ILE A 22 -3.32 -12.58 15.09
C ILE A 22 -1.97 -11.89 15.32
N TYR A 23 -1.32 -11.39 14.27
CA TYR A 23 -0.06 -10.67 14.39
C TYR A 23 -0.20 -9.40 15.26
N ILE A 24 -1.25 -8.59 15.04
CA ILE A 24 -1.53 -7.39 15.84
C ILE A 24 -1.78 -7.73 17.31
N ILE A 25 -2.58 -8.77 17.59
CA ILE A 25 -2.85 -9.22 18.97
C ILE A 25 -1.54 -9.68 19.63
N THR A 26 -0.75 -10.50 18.94
CA THR A 26 0.51 -11.05 19.46
C THR A 26 1.50 -9.93 19.78
N LYS A 27 1.61 -8.94 18.89
CA LYS A 27 2.48 -7.75 19.09
C LYS A 27 2.05 -6.91 20.29
N THR A 28 0.74 -6.81 20.54
CA THR A 28 0.20 -6.07 21.67
C THR A 28 0.43 -6.80 23.00
N LEU A 29 0.32 -8.13 23.01
CA LEU A 29 0.52 -8.96 24.21
C LEU A 29 2.00 -9.17 24.56
N LEU A 30 2.89 -9.21 23.56
CA LEU A 30 4.32 -9.47 23.72
C LEU A 30 5.19 -8.31 23.18
N PRO A 31 5.13 -7.12 23.80
CA PRO A 31 5.91 -5.98 23.34
C PRO A 31 7.42 -6.21 23.50
N GLY A 32 8.21 -5.78 22.51
CA GLY A 32 9.67 -5.79 22.56
C GLY A 32 10.35 -7.08 22.09
N GLN A 33 9.60 -8.10 21.67
CA GLN A 33 10.18 -9.31 21.07
C GLN A 33 10.35 -9.17 19.55
N GLY A 34 11.57 -8.81 19.12
CA GLY A 34 11.87 -8.60 17.70
C GLY A 34 11.66 -9.82 16.78
N TRP A 35 11.66 -11.04 17.33
CA TRP A 35 11.37 -12.25 16.55
C TRP A 35 9.91 -12.33 16.09
N VAL A 36 8.97 -11.73 16.83
CA VAL A 36 7.53 -11.68 16.46
C VAL A 36 7.34 -10.87 15.19
N ASP A 37 8.05 -9.75 15.06
CA ASP A 37 8.02 -8.92 13.85
C ASP A 37 8.63 -9.65 12.65
N LEU A 38 9.74 -10.37 12.86
CA LEU A 38 10.38 -11.13 11.79
C LEU A 38 9.51 -12.29 11.30
N VAL A 39 9.00 -13.12 12.21
CA VAL A 39 8.18 -14.29 11.87
C VAL A 39 6.82 -13.85 11.31
N GLY A 40 6.15 -12.90 11.96
CA GLY A 40 4.87 -12.37 11.50
C GLY A 40 4.99 -11.70 10.13
N GLY A 41 6.02 -10.89 9.94
CA GLY A 41 6.32 -10.27 8.65
C GLY A 41 6.60 -11.31 7.56
N ALA A 42 7.37 -12.36 7.86
CA ALA A 42 7.64 -13.43 6.90
C ALA A 42 6.36 -14.19 6.50
N ILE A 43 5.50 -14.54 7.47
CA ILE A 43 4.24 -15.25 7.20
C ILE A 43 3.35 -14.40 6.27
N ILE A 44 3.11 -13.14 6.64
CA ILE A 44 2.28 -12.23 5.84
C ILE A 44 2.86 -12.06 4.44
N PHE A 45 4.20 -11.94 4.33
CA PHE A 45 4.87 -11.85 3.03
C PHE A 45 4.62 -13.08 2.15
N PHE A 46 4.75 -14.29 2.70
CA PHE A 46 4.47 -15.52 1.95
C PHE A 46 2.99 -15.65 1.58
N GLU A 47 2.07 -15.22 2.45
CA GLU A 47 0.63 -15.21 2.15
C GLU A 47 0.28 -14.27 1.01
N ILE A 48 0.86 -13.07 0.98
CA ILE A 48 0.68 -12.13 -0.13
C ILE A 48 1.18 -12.76 -1.43
N ILE A 49 2.38 -13.36 -1.44
CA ILE A 49 2.91 -14.05 -2.63
C ILE A 49 1.98 -15.17 -3.08
N ALA A 50 1.49 -15.98 -2.14
CA ALA A 50 0.59 -17.09 -2.45
C ALA A 50 -0.73 -16.60 -3.05
N LEU A 51 -1.34 -15.56 -2.47
CA LEU A 51 -2.59 -14.99 -2.95
C LEU A 51 -2.42 -14.36 -4.34
N VAL A 52 -1.39 -13.54 -4.53
CA VAL A 52 -1.09 -12.93 -5.82
C VAL A 52 -0.81 -14.01 -6.87
N GLY A 53 -0.03 -15.05 -6.52
CA GLY A 53 0.24 -16.17 -7.41
C GLY A 53 -1.03 -16.95 -7.80
N MET A 54 -1.94 -17.16 -6.86
CA MET A 54 -3.24 -17.78 -7.13
C MET A 54 -4.09 -16.92 -8.07
N GLU A 55 -4.23 -15.61 -7.80
CA GLU A 55 -5.01 -14.72 -8.66
C GLU A 55 -4.43 -14.63 -10.07
N VAL A 56 -3.11 -14.50 -10.22
CA VAL A 56 -2.44 -14.49 -11.53
C VAL A 56 -2.64 -15.81 -12.26
N THR A 57 -2.52 -16.95 -11.59
CA THR A 57 -2.71 -18.25 -12.24
C THR A 57 -4.17 -18.51 -12.64
N GLU A 58 -5.13 -18.06 -11.84
CA GLU A 58 -6.55 -18.12 -12.19
C GLU A 58 -6.91 -17.17 -13.34
N GLY A 59 -6.41 -15.93 -13.31
CA GLY A 59 -6.58 -14.95 -14.39
C GLY A 59 -5.99 -15.45 -15.70
N ALA A 60 -4.76 -15.96 -15.65
CA ALA A 60 -4.08 -16.52 -16.80
C ALA A 60 -4.78 -17.76 -17.39
N LYS A 61 -5.47 -18.56 -16.57
CA LYS A 61 -6.30 -19.68 -17.05
C LYS A 61 -7.57 -19.20 -17.76
N LYS A 62 -8.17 -18.09 -17.32
CA LYS A 62 -9.42 -17.54 -17.88
C LYS A 62 -9.20 -16.74 -19.16
N HIS A 63 -8.19 -15.87 -19.17
CA HIS A 63 -7.98 -14.90 -20.25
C HIS A 63 -6.67 -15.12 -21.03
N GLY A 64 -5.82 -16.05 -20.59
CA GLY A 64 -4.52 -16.32 -21.19
C GLY A 64 -3.43 -15.39 -20.65
N TRP A 65 -2.21 -15.91 -20.50
CA TRP A 65 -1.05 -15.18 -19.97
C TRP A 65 -0.72 -13.88 -20.72
N LYS A 66 -0.99 -13.82 -22.03
CA LYS A 66 -0.71 -12.62 -22.83
C LYS A 66 -1.59 -11.44 -22.42
N ASN A 67 -2.86 -11.69 -22.12
CA ASN A 67 -3.80 -10.63 -21.75
C ASN A 67 -3.50 -10.12 -20.35
N GLU A 68 -3.22 -11.00 -19.38
CA GLU A 68 -2.81 -10.60 -18.02
C GLU A 68 -1.57 -9.70 -17.99
N ILE A 69 -0.56 -10.00 -18.82
CA ILE A 69 0.65 -9.17 -18.93
C ILE A 69 0.32 -7.80 -19.52
N ILE A 70 -0.50 -7.76 -20.57
CA ILE A 70 -0.90 -6.49 -21.20
C ILE A 70 -1.72 -5.64 -20.23
N ASP A 71 -2.65 -6.24 -19.50
CA ASP A 71 -3.48 -5.55 -18.52
C ASP A 71 -2.63 -5.00 -17.37
N THR A 72 -1.68 -5.79 -16.86
CA THR A 72 -0.72 -5.35 -15.84
C THR A 72 0.15 -4.20 -16.35
N LEU A 73 0.69 -4.30 -17.57
CA LEU A 73 1.48 -3.24 -18.18
C LEU A 73 0.66 -1.97 -18.41
N MET A 74 -0.60 -2.11 -18.82
CA MET A 74 -1.51 -0.99 -19.02
C MET A 74 -1.83 -0.31 -17.68
N ALA A 75 -2.06 -1.07 -16.61
CA ALA A 75 -2.26 -0.53 -15.27
C ALA A 75 -1.02 0.25 -14.79
N ILE A 76 0.19 -0.29 -14.98
CA ILE A 76 1.45 0.40 -14.66
C ILE A 76 1.58 1.68 -15.48
N ALA A 77 1.32 1.62 -16.79
CA ALA A 77 1.41 2.78 -17.66
C ALA A 77 0.44 3.90 -17.24
N ILE A 78 -0.80 3.56 -16.89
CA ILE A 78 -1.79 4.50 -16.37
C ILE A 78 -1.34 5.09 -15.03
N ALA A 79 -0.83 4.26 -14.12
CA ALA A 79 -0.34 4.72 -12.82
C ALA A 79 0.84 5.70 -12.98
N LEU A 80 1.80 5.40 -13.84
CA LEU A 80 2.91 6.28 -14.15
C LEU A 80 2.43 7.58 -14.82
N PHE A 81 1.50 7.47 -15.77
CA PHE A 81 0.94 8.64 -16.43
C PHE A 81 0.26 9.59 -15.42
N LEU A 82 -0.55 9.07 -14.51
CA LEU A 82 -1.18 9.86 -13.45
C LEU A 82 -0.14 10.45 -12.48
N TRP A 83 0.88 9.68 -12.13
CA TRP A 83 1.93 10.13 -11.22
C TRP A 83 2.77 11.27 -11.81
N PHE A 84 3.29 11.10 -13.03
CA PHE A 84 4.06 12.13 -13.73
C PHE A 84 3.19 13.33 -14.13
N GLY A 85 1.93 13.09 -14.49
CA GLY A 85 0.95 14.15 -14.71
C GLY A 85 0.75 15.00 -13.45
N ALA A 86 0.61 14.37 -12.27
CA ALA A 86 0.50 15.08 -11.01
C ALA A 86 1.79 15.84 -10.64
N GLN A 87 2.97 15.25 -10.86
CA GLN A 87 4.26 15.94 -10.68
C GLN A 87 4.34 17.22 -11.51
N PHE A 88 3.95 17.13 -12.80
CA PHE A 88 3.94 18.27 -13.71
C PHE A 88 2.94 19.35 -13.28
N LEU A 89 1.70 18.97 -12.97
CA LEU A 89 0.65 19.92 -12.56
C LEU A 89 0.95 20.62 -11.23
N LEU A 90 1.53 19.90 -10.28
CA LEU A 90 1.81 20.40 -8.93
C LEU A 90 3.22 20.97 -8.79
N ASN A 91 4.04 20.94 -9.85
CA ASN A 91 5.43 21.40 -9.86
C ASN A 91 6.27 20.80 -8.69
N THR A 92 6.11 19.50 -8.44
CA THR A 92 6.85 18.80 -7.36
C THR A 92 7.27 17.42 -7.83
N ASN A 93 8.35 16.88 -7.24
CA ASN A 93 8.81 15.51 -7.50
C ASN A 93 7.98 14.46 -6.73
N THR A 94 7.26 14.85 -5.69
CA THR A 94 6.49 13.95 -4.83
C THR A 94 5.09 14.53 -4.62
N PRO A 95 4.14 14.29 -5.54
CA PRO A 95 2.82 14.93 -5.53
C PRO A 95 1.95 14.46 -4.36
N ILE A 96 2.21 13.27 -3.83
CA ILE A 96 1.55 12.70 -2.65
C ILE A 96 2.63 12.34 -1.64
N SER A 97 2.45 12.77 -0.38
CA SER A 97 3.33 12.42 0.74
C SER A 97 2.49 12.03 1.96
N SER A 98 3.07 11.23 2.85
CA SER A 98 2.45 10.92 4.14
C SER A 98 3.13 11.70 5.28
N VAL A 99 2.34 12.05 6.29
CA VAL A 99 2.83 12.69 7.52
C VAL A 99 3.39 11.60 8.44
N VAL A 100 4.71 11.41 8.41
CA VAL A 100 5.39 10.30 9.11
C VAL A 100 5.60 10.54 10.61
N SER A 101 5.60 11.81 11.03
CA SER A 101 5.85 12.26 12.41
C SER A 101 4.77 13.26 12.88
N CYS A 102 4.86 13.73 14.12
CA CYS A 102 3.97 14.78 14.61
C CYS A 102 4.15 16.05 13.77
N SER A 103 3.08 16.49 13.11
CA SER A 103 3.07 17.74 12.35
C SER A 103 3.08 18.94 13.30
N MET A 104 3.67 20.05 12.86
CA MET A 104 3.54 21.35 13.54
C MET A 104 2.23 22.07 13.17
N LEU A 105 1.49 21.56 12.18
CA LEU A 105 0.15 22.03 11.82
C LEU A 105 -0.88 21.22 12.61
N ASN A 106 -1.77 21.93 13.31
CA ASN A 106 -2.78 21.32 14.18
C ASN A 106 -3.79 20.46 13.41
N GLU A 107 -3.96 20.74 12.12
CA GLU A 107 -4.91 20.08 11.23
C GLU A 107 -4.35 18.78 10.63
N LEU A 108 -3.05 18.50 10.77
CA LEU A 108 -2.40 17.32 10.19
C LEU A 108 -2.01 16.31 11.26
N GLN A 109 -2.49 15.08 11.12
CA GLN A 109 -2.18 13.97 12.01
C GLN A 109 -1.17 13.00 11.40
N ARG A 110 -0.48 12.25 12.25
CA ARG A 110 0.46 11.21 11.81
C ARG A 110 -0.32 10.13 11.06
N GLY A 111 0.11 9.85 9.85
CA GLY A 111 -0.53 8.89 8.94
C GLY A 111 -1.41 9.53 7.87
N ASP A 112 -1.66 10.83 7.93
CA ASP A 112 -2.42 11.53 6.89
C ASP A 112 -1.65 11.57 5.57
N PHE A 113 -2.38 11.43 4.47
CA PHE A 113 -1.85 11.67 3.13
C PHE A 113 -2.17 13.09 2.71
N VAL A 114 -1.15 13.80 2.24
CA VAL A 114 -1.25 15.18 1.76
C VAL A 114 -0.84 15.28 0.31
N ILE A 115 -1.52 16.15 -0.43
CA ILE A 115 -1.11 16.56 -1.77
C ILE A 115 -0.13 17.71 -1.61
N VAL A 116 1.04 17.58 -2.23
CA VAL A 116 2.13 18.56 -2.13
C VAL A 116 2.17 19.38 -3.41
N GLN A 117 2.26 20.70 -3.27
CA GLN A 117 2.47 21.62 -4.38
C GLN A 117 3.83 22.30 -4.22
N GLY A 118 4.61 22.37 -5.29
CA GLY A 118 5.84 23.14 -5.33
C GLY A 118 5.55 24.64 -5.27
N GLY A 119 6.25 25.34 -4.40
CA GLY A 119 6.17 26.79 -4.24
C GLY A 119 7.55 27.42 -4.19
N GLU A 120 7.60 28.75 -4.31
CA GLU A 120 8.84 29.50 -4.13
C GLU A 120 9.27 29.48 -2.66
N ILE A 121 10.55 29.23 -2.41
CA ILE A 121 11.12 29.29 -1.07
C ILE A 121 11.22 30.77 -0.67
N LYS A 122 10.38 31.20 0.26
CA LYS A 122 10.48 32.51 0.91
C LYS A 122 11.04 32.33 2.31
N ALA A 123 12.34 32.06 2.39
CA ALA A 123 13.08 32.06 3.66
C ALA A 123 13.82 33.39 3.80
N PRO A 124 13.81 34.05 4.98
CA PRO A 124 14.63 35.23 5.21
C PRO A 124 16.11 34.83 5.16
N GLU A 125 16.86 35.43 4.23
CA GLU A 125 18.32 35.31 4.21
C GLU A 125 18.88 36.11 5.39
N ILE A 126 19.66 35.45 6.24
CA ILE A 126 20.38 36.10 7.33
C ILE A 126 21.79 36.39 6.78
N GLU A 127 22.10 37.67 6.53
CA GLU A 127 23.48 38.09 6.28
C GLU A 127 24.30 37.89 7.57
N LEU A 128 25.37 37.09 7.48
CA LEU A 128 26.33 36.83 8.57
C LEU A 128 27.42 37.89 8.62
#